data_AF-A0A7C6RAS9-F1
#
_entry.id   AF-A0A7C6RAS9-F1
#
_cell.length_a   1.000
_cell.length_b   1.000
_cell.length_c   1.000
_cell.angle_alpha   90.00
_cell.angle_beta   90.00
_cell.angle_gamma   90.00
#
_symmetry.space_group_name_H-M   'P 1'
#
loop_
_entity.id
_entity.type
_entity.pdbx_description
1 polymer ?
#
loop_
_entity_poly.entity_id
_entity_poly.type
_entity_poly.pdbx_seq_one_letter_code
_entity_poly.pdbx_strand_id
1 'polypeptide(L)'
;MKKKEISLPRLNRLQPTLESTVLKLLEEAGELAQAVGKFRGLNGECVSMSSDEVLQLITRELLDVAQTTVSMMFVLEEEYGIDLSAAIDQHIEKLIAKGYLERNG
;
A
#
# COMPACT_ATOMS: atom_id res chain seq x y z
N MET A 1 -17.99 5.60 -14.38
CA MET A 1 -17.80 4.87 -13.09
C MET A 1 -17.54 5.83 -11.93
N LYS A 2 -18.18 5.68 -10.76
CA LYS A 2 -17.83 6.47 -9.57
C LYS A 2 -16.60 5.83 -8.90
N LYS A 3 -15.41 6.27 -9.27
CA LYS A 3 -14.16 5.84 -8.62
C LYS A 3 -14.26 6.22 -7.13
N LYS A 4 -14.05 5.25 -6.23
CA LYS A 4 -13.63 5.59 -4.87
C LYS A 4 -12.14 5.89 -4.95
N GLU A 5 -11.82 7.17 -4.90
CA GLU A 5 -10.44 7.63 -4.89
C GLU A 5 -9.93 7.61 -3.45
N ILE A 6 -8.77 6.99 -3.25
CA ILE A 6 -8.01 7.09 -2.01
C ILE A 6 -6.81 7.95 -2.35
N SER A 7 -6.76 9.16 -1.79
CA SER A 7 -5.67 10.10 -2.00
C SER A 7 -4.71 10.03 -0.82
N LEU A 8 -3.44 9.69 -1.09
CA LEU A 8 -2.37 9.65 -0.10
C LEU A 8 -1.40 10.82 -0.34
N PRO A 9 -0.98 11.54 0.70
CA PRO A 9 -0.11 12.71 0.53
C PRO A 9 1.31 12.32 0.14
N ARG A 10 1.95 13.19 -0.64
CA ARG A 10 3.41 13.23 -0.73
C ARG A 10 3.97 13.67 0.63
N LEU A 11 4.85 12.87 1.22
CA LEU A 11 5.50 13.19 2.47
C LEU A 11 6.60 14.23 2.23
N ASN A 12 6.63 15.31 3.01
CA ASN A 12 7.55 16.44 2.82
C ASN A 12 8.53 16.65 3.99
N ARG A 13 8.55 15.71 4.94
CA ARG A 13 9.45 15.73 6.11
C ARG A 13 10.43 14.55 6.14
N LEU A 14 10.44 13.76 5.07
CA LEU A 14 11.32 12.60 4.90
C LEU A 14 12.17 12.83 3.65
N GLN A 15 13.37 12.26 3.64
CA GLN A 15 14.20 12.13 2.44
C GLN A 15 14.34 10.63 2.15
N PRO A 16 13.27 9.99 1.64
CA PRO A 16 13.30 8.58 1.30
C PRO A 16 14.28 8.32 0.14
N THR A 17 15.10 7.27 0.25
CA THR A 17 15.84 6.71 -0.89
C THR A 17 15.14 5.46 -1.39
N LEU A 18 15.56 4.92 -2.53
CA LEU A 18 15.05 3.65 -3.03
C LEU A 18 15.29 2.51 -2.02
N GLU A 19 16.48 2.44 -1.44
CA GLU A 19 16.85 1.40 -0.47
C GLU A 19 16.09 1.57 0.84
N SER A 20 15.99 2.81 1.37
CA SER A 20 15.31 3.04 2.63
C SER A 20 13.80 2.79 2.53
N THR A 21 13.20 3.10 1.37
CA THR A 21 11.78 2.81 1.12
C THR A 21 11.51 1.32 0.95
N VAL A 22 12.40 0.55 0.31
CA VAL A 22 12.27 -0.92 0.26
C VAL A 22 12.35 -1.52 1.65
N LEU A 23 13.30 -1.09 2.48
CA LEU A 23 13.41 -1.58 3.85
C LEU A 23 12.15 -1.27 4.67
N LYS A 24 11.64 -0.04 4.58
CA LYS A 24 10.41 0.35 5.27
C LYS A 24 9.20 -0.42 4.73
N LEU A 25 9.09 -0.64 3.42
CA LEU A 25 8.01 -1.43 2.82
C LEU A 25 7.97 -2.86 3.40
N LEU A 26 9.13 -3.49 3.59
CA LEU A 26 9.23 -4.82 4.19
C LEU A 26 8.81 -4.83 5.66
N GLU A 27 9.15 -3.78 6.41
CA GLU A 27 8.73 -3.57 7.80
C GLU A 27 7.19 -3.46 7.88
N GLU A 28 6.59 -2.53 7.13
CA GLU A 28 5.13 -2.31 7.12
C GLU A 28 4.37 -3.57 6.66
N ALA A 29 4.90 -4.28 5.67
CA ALA A 29 4.30 -5.54 5.21
C ALA A 29 4.36 -6.63 6.29
N GLY A 30 5.42 -6.66 7.11
CA GLY A 30 5.55 -7.55 8.26
C GLY A 30 4.54 -7.21 9.36
N GLU A 31 4.35 -5.92 9.65
CA GLU A 31 3.37 -5.45 10.63
C GLU A 31 1.93 -5.76 10.19
N LEU A 32 1.61 -5.55 8.90
CA LEU A 32 0.34 -5.98 8.31
C LEU A 32 0.14 -7.50 8.41
N ALA A 33 1.17 -8.30 8.10
CA ALA A 33 1.09 -9.74 8.22
C ALA A 33 0.83 -10.20 9.67
N GLN A 34 1.46 -9.54 10.65
CA GLN A 34 1.20 -9.79 12.07
C GLN A 34 -0.23 -9.43 12.46
N ALA A 35 -0.74 -8.27 12.02
CA ALA A 35 -2.11 -7.84 12.27
C ALA A 35 -3.14 -8.84 11.72
N VAL A 36 -2.93 -9.33 10.51
CA VAL A 36 -3.77 -10.38 9.90
C VAL A 36 -3.61 -11.72 10.62
N GLY A 37 -2.40 -12.05 11.10
CA GLY A 37 -2.13 -13.24 11.91
C GLY A 37 -2.94 -13.28 13.20
N LYS A 38 -3.02 -12.16 13.92
CA LYS A 38 -3.85 -11.97 15.11
C LYS A 38 -5.33 -12.23 14.84
N PHE A 39 -5.86 -11.75 13.70
CA PHE A 39 -7.26 -11.99 13.30
C PHE A 39 -7.58 -13.48 13.13
N ARG A 40 -6.61 -14.25 12.63
CA ARG A 40 -6.78 -15.68 12.34
C ARG A 40 -6.46 -16.59 13.54
N GLY A 41 -6.06 -16.02 14.69
CA GLY A 41 -5.56 -16.80 15.84
C GLY A 41 -4.35 -17.68 15.47
N LEU A 42 -3.58 -17.27 14.47
CA LEU A 42 -2.41 -18.00 14.02
C LEU A 42 -1.28 -17.86 15.06
N ASN A 43 -0.36 -18.83 15.07
CA ASN A 43 0.84 -18.84 15.92
C ASN A 43 0.62 -18.99 17.44
N GLY A 44 -0.55 -19.46 17.89
CA GLY A 44 -0.78 -19.74 19.32
C GLY A 44 -0.86 -18.50 20.20
N GLU A 45 -1.08 -17.33 19.61
CA GLU A 45 -1.24 -16.07 20.34
C GLU A 45 -2.59 -16.04 21.09
N CYS A 46 -2.55 -15.66 22.37
CA CYS A 46 -3.75 -15.42 23.16
C CYS A 46 -4.36 -14.08 22.70
N VAL A 47 -5.34 -14.14 21.80
CA VAL A 47 -5.99 -12.95 21.25
C VAL A 47 -6.81 -12.26 22.34
N SER A 48 -6.20 -11.27 23.01
CA SER A 48 -6.87 -10.43 24.00
C SER A 48 -7.63 -9.25 23.38
N MET A 49 -7.58 -9.13 22.04
CA MET A 49 -8.21 -8.05 21.28
C MET A 49 -9.56 -8.51 20.73
N SER A 50 -10.53 -7.60 20.72
CA SER A 50 -11.79 -7.80 20.02
C SER A 50 -11.60 -7.82 18.50
N SER A 51 -12.57 -8.40 17.78
CA SER A 51 -12.52 -8.44 16.31
C SER A 51 -12.48 -7.06 15.67
N ASP A 52 -13.15 -6.06 16.26
CA ASP A 52 -13.14 -4.68 15.76
C ASP A 52 -11.74 -4.04 15.89
N GLU A 53 -11.09 -4.21 17.05
CA GLU A 53 -9.72 -3.71 17.27
C GLU A 53 -8.72 -4.31 16.29
N VAL A 54 -8.88 -5.60 15.95
CA VAL A 54 -8.01 -6.25 14.96
C VAL A 54 -8.28 -5.73 13.54
N LEU A 55 -9.53 -5.50 13.15
CA LEU A 55 -9.85 -4.93 11.84
C LEU A 55 -9.35 -3.49 11.71
N GLN A 56 -9.43 -2.70 12.78
CA GLN A 56 -8.84 -1.36 12.82
C GLN A 56 -7.32 -1.41 12.70
N LEU A 57 -6.67 -2.35 13.40
CA LEU A 57 -5.24 -2.58 13.29
C LEU A 57 -4.85 -2.92 11.85
N ILE A 58 -5.49 -3.91 11.23
CA ILE A 58 -5.25 -4.28 9.82
C ILE A 58 -5.43 -3.08 8.89
N THR A 59 -6.46 -2.27 9.10
CA THR A 59 -6.73 -1.09 8.26
C THR A 59 -5.60 -0.07 8.37
N ARG A 60 -5.07 0.15 9.57
CA ARG A 60 -3.93 1.05 9.79
C ARG A 60 -2.68 0.54 9.08
N GLU A 61 -2.27 -0.69 9.35
CA GLU A 61 -1.06 -1.27 8.74
C GLU A 61 -1.17 -1.32 7.20
N LEU A 62 -2.38 -1.55 6.67
CA LEU A 62 -2.63 -1.51 5.22
C LEU A 62 -2.41 -0.12 4.62
N LEU A 63 -2.80 0.94 5.35
CA LEU A 63 -2.56 2.32 4.92
C LEU A 63 -1.07 2.68 5.00
N ASP A 64 -0.34 2.17 5.98
CA ASP A 64 1.10 2.42 6.11
C ASP A 64 1.90 1.75 4.97
N VAL A 65 1.53 0.51 4.60
CA VAL A 65 2.06 -0.16 3.39
C VAL A 65 1.75 0.66 2.13
N ALA A 66 0.50 1.13 1.98
CA ALA A 66 0.10 1.92 0.82
C ALA A 66 0.86 3.25 0.73
N GLN A 67 0.98 3.97 1.86
CA GLN A 67 1.70 5.24 1.94
C GLN A 67 3.17 5.06 1.61
N THR A 68 3.82 4.01 2.14
CA THR A 68 5.24 3.72 1.87
C THR A 68 5.47 3.39 0.39
N THR A 69 4.55 2.63 -0.22
CA THR A 69 4.59 2.34 -1.67
C THR A 69 4.47 3.63 -2.49
N VAL A 70 3.51 4.49 -2.16
CA VAL A 70 3.32 5.78 -2.85
C VAL A 70 4.53 6.69 -2.66
N SER A 71 5.14 6.72 -1.47
CA SER A 71 6.37 7.47 -1.22
C SER A 71 7.53 6.99 -2.10
N MET A 72 7.68 5.67 -2.29
CA MET A 72 8.68 5.12 -3.22
C MET A 72 8.39 5.50 -4.68
N MET A 73 7.12 5.56 -5.09
CA MET A 73 6.74 6.02 -6.43
C MET A 73 7.15 7.48 -6.68
N PHE A 74 7.02 8.36 -5.68
CA PHE A 74 7.51 9.74 -5.78
C PHE A 74 9.04 9.82 -5.86
N VAL A 75 9.78 8.96 -5.15
CA VAL A 75 11.25 8.87 -5.29
C VAL A 75 11.64 8.54 -6.73
N LEU A 76 10.98 7.56 -7.33
CA LEU A 76 11.23 7.17 -8.73
C LEU A 76 10.94 8.31 -9.72
N GLU A 77 9.87 9.07 -9.49
CA GLU A 77 9.52 10.21 -10.33
C GLU A 77 10.53 11.36 -10.19
N GLU A 78 10.86 11.73 -8.95
CA GLU A 78 11.63 12.94 -8.65
C GLU A 78 13.13 12.77 -8.82
N GLU A 79 13.69 11.63 -8.39
CA GLU A 79 15.13 11.39 -8.41
C GLU A 79 15.59 10.64 -9.67
N TYR A 80 14.71 9.83 -10.26
CA TYR A 80 15.05 8.98 -11.40
C TYR A 80 14.31 9.36 -12.69
N GLY A 81 13.42 10.37 -12.65
CA GLY A 81 12.73 10.89 -13.83
C GLY A 81 11.72 9.92 -14.44
N ILE A 82 11.19 8.98 -13.65
CA ILE A 82 10.15 8.06 -14.12
C ILE A 82 8.84 8.83 -14.32
N ASP A 83 8.25 8.72 -15.51
CA ASP A 83 6.90 9.24 -15.76
C ASP A 83 5.86 8.35 -15.06
N LEU A 84 5.44 8.77 -13.88
CA LEU A 84 4.51 8.02 -13.06
C LEU A 84 3.11 7.97 -13.68
N SER A 85 2.71 9.03 -14.39
CA SER A 85 1.42 9.10 -15.07
C SER A 85 1.34 8.04 -16.17
N ALA A 86 2.38 7.96 -17.02
CA ALA A 86 2.47 6.94 -18.06
C ALA A 86 2.53 5.52 -17.46
N ALA A 87 3.25 5.32 -16.35
CA ALA A 87 3.32 4.02 -15.67
C ALA A 87 1.96 3.58 -15.11
N ILE A 88 1.18 4.51 -14.55
CA ILE A 88 -0.18 4.26 -14.05
C ILE A 88 -1.11 3.89 -15.22
N ASP A 89 -1.07 4.63 -16.33
CA ASP A 89 -1.88 4.34 -17.51
C ASP A 89 -1.60 2.95 -18.07
N GLN A 90 -0.30 2.59 -18.21
CA GLN A 90 0.10 1.24 -18.62
C GLN A 90 -0.39 0.17 -17.63
N HIS A 91 -0.32 0.44 -16.33
CA HIS A 91 -0.83 -0.48 -15.32
C HIS A 91 -2.34 -0.70 -15.44
N ILE A 92 -3.10 0.37 -15.66
CA ILE A 92 -4.56 0.32 -15.86
C ILE A 92 -4.91 -0.48 -17.11
N GLU A 93 -4.26 -0.22 -18.24
CA GLU A 93 -4.49 -0.98 -19.49
C GLU A 93 -4.18 -2.47 -19.29
N LYS A 94 -3.12 -2.81 -18.56
CA LYS A 94 -2.82 -4.20 -18.19
C LYS A 94 -3.94 -4.84 -17.35
N LEU A 95 -4.53 -4.11 -16.40
CA LEU A 95 -5.65 -4.62 -15.60
C LEU A 95 -6.92 -4.83 -16.46
N ILE A 96 -7.16 -3.93 -17.42
CA ILE A 96 -8.26 -4.06 -18.38
C ILE A 96 -8.07 -5.30 -19.26
N ALA A 97 -6.88 -5.48 -19.83
CA ALA A 97 -6.56 -6.64 -20.66
C ALA A 97 -6.71 -7.97 -19.91
N LYS A 98 -6.49 -7.98 -18.58
CA LYS A 98 -6.70 -9.15 -17.72
C LYS A 98 -8.15 -9.37 -17.29
N GLY A 99 -9.06 -8.46 -17.63
CA GLY A 99 -10.45 -8.49 -17.17
C GLY A 99 -10.62 -8.17 -15.67
N TYR A 100 -9.59 -7.62 -15.02
CA TYR A 100 -9.68 -7.17 -13.62
C TYR A 100 -10.30 -5.79 -13.48
N LEU A 101 -10.37 -5.04 -14.58
CA LEU A 101 -11.00 -3.73 -14.66
C LEU A 101 -11.77 -3.61 -15.97
N GLU A 102 -12.99 -3.07 -15.93
CA GLU A 102 -13.73 -2.73 -17.15
C GLU A 102 -13.60 -1.24 -17.43
N ARG A 103 -13.36 -0.89 -18.70
CA ARG A 103 -13.36 0.50 -19.17
C ARG A 103 -14.81 0.97 -19.32
N ASN A 104 -15.48 1.21 -18.21
CA ASN A 104 -16.81 1.81 -18.24
C ASN A 104 -16.67 3.31 -18.57
N GLY A 105 -17.24 3.70 -19.72
CA GLY A 105 -17.31 5.09 -20.20
C GLY A 105 -17.93 6.08 -19.21
#